data_AF-A0A9X5YYT8-F1
#
_entry.id   AF-A0A9X5YYT8-F1
#
_cell.length_a   1.000
_cell.length_b   1.000
_cell.length_c   1.000
_cell.angle_alpha   90.00
_cell.angle_beta   90.00
_cell.angle_gamma   90.00
#
_symmetry.space_group_name_H-M   'P 1'
#
loop_
_entity.id
_entity.type
_entity.pdbx_description
1 polymer ?
#
loop_
_entity_poly.entity_id
_entity_poly.type
_entity_poly.pdbx_seq_one_letter_code
_entity_poly.pdbx_strand_id
1 'polypeptide(L)'
;MVLGLLDRCRFGVVHQLSTSLAATSAFVQLTDLTTYRGRPPLSLGGEDFPGPSAANRFYPTTDGYVRVQVPGDVDLDAVATFTTRSTVAALEWCAANGVPAVPARTPNEVCADEYLHDHGLMRHRVTRSGVAYTQPDQLARFSRTPPLPNPDAPGLGQHTEALLGQIGYSPEQIRALASDGVVVIGGPLDLQFSPLYR
;
A
#
# COMPACT_ATOMS: atom_id res chain seq x y z
N MET A 1 17.70 -0.61 -6.28
CA MET A 1 18.45 -1.89 -6.18
C MET A 1 18.47 -2.67 -7.49
N VAL A 2 17.34 -2.93 -8.16
CA VAL A 2 17.28 -3.73 -9.41
C VAL A 2 18.22 -3.23 -10.51
N LEU A 3 18.27 -1.92 -10.77
CA LEU A 3 19.18 -1.35 -11.77
C LEU A 3 20.66 -1.60 -11.45
N GLY A 4 21.07 -1.50 -10.18
CA GLY A 4 22.45 -1.80 -9.78
C GLY A 4 22.82 -3.28 -9.95
N LEU A 5 21.86 -4.20 -9.76
CA LEU A 5 22.08 -5.62 -10.07
C LEU A 5 22.18 -5.85 -11.59
N LEU A 6 21.37 -5.16 -12.38
CA LEU A 6 21.44 -5.21 -13.84
C LEU A 6 22.81 -4.75 -14.36
N ASP A 7 23.33 -3.63 -13.84
CA ASP A 7 24.64 -3.11 -14.23
C ASP A 7 25.78 -4.05 -13.80
N ARG A 8 25.67 -4.65 -12.61
CA ARG A 8 26.61 -5.70 -12.20
C ARG A 8 26.60 -6.89 -13.17
N CYS A 9 25.43 -7.35 -13.58
CA CYS A 9 25.30 -8.47 -14.52
C CYS A 9 25.81 -8.12 -15.92
N ARG A 10 25.60 -6.88 -16.38
CA ARG A 10 25.96 -6.45 -17.74
C ARG A 10 27.41 -6.03 -17.88
N PHE A 11 27.93 -5.32 -16.88
CA PHE A 11 29.21 -4.62 -16.98
C PHE A 11 30.21 -5.05 -15.90
N GLY A 12 29.80 -5.90 -14.95
CA GLY A 12 30.65 -6.28 -13.81
C GLY A 12 30.85 -5.16 -12.79
N VAL A 13 30.12 -4.04 -12.92
CA VAL A 13 30.28 -2.86 -12.08
C VAL A 13 29.27 -2.89 -10.95
N VAL A 14 29.73 -2.60 -9.73
CA VAL A 14 28.87 -2.41 -8.56
C VAL A 14 28.70 -0.93 -8.28
N HIS A 15 27.47 -0.54 -7.90
CA HIS A 15 27.11 0.84 -7.61
C HIS A 15 26.68 0.99 -6.16
N GLN A 16 27.11 2.07 -5.52
CA GLN A 16 26.47 2.55 -4.30
C GLN A 16 25.18 3.28 -4.66
N LEU A 17 24.07 2.87 -4.05
CA LEU A 17 22.76 3.48 -4.25
C LEU A 17 22.31 4.15 -2.96
N SER A 18 21.86 5.40 -3.05
CA SER A 18 21.26 6.13 -1.92
C SER A 18 19.82 6.48 -2.23
N THR A 19 18.95 6.38 -1.23
CA THR A 19 17.57 6.89 -1.28
C THR A 19 17.32 7.76 -0.05
N SER A 20 16.32 8.63 -0.12
CA SER A 20 15.84 9.35 1.05
C SER A 20 14.33 9.52 0.96
N LEU A 21 13.66 9.57 2.12
CA LEU A 21 12.23 9.87 2.17
C LEU A 21 11.93 11.23 1.53
N ALA A 22 12.82 12.22 1.72
CA ALA A 22 12.70 13.53 1.11
C ALA A 22 12.76 13.47 -0.43
N ALA A 23 13.70 12.74 -1.02
CA ALA A 23 13.82 12.60 -2.47
C ALA A 23 12.61 11.86 -3.07
N THR A 24 12.17 10.77 -2.43
CA THR A 24 10.96 10.05 -2.86
C THR A 24 9.72 10.93 -2.78
N SER A 25 9.57 11.69 -1.69
CA SER A 25 8.46 12.62 -1.49
C SER A 25 8.45 13.73 -2.55
N ALA A 26 9.61 14.34 -2.82
CA ALA A 26 9.75 15.34 -3.87
C ALA A 26 9.47 14.77 -5.27
N PHE A 27 9.85 13.52 -5.53
CA PHE A 27 9.55 12.85 -6.79
C PHE A 27 8.05 12.63 -7.00
N VAL A 28 7.33 12.16 -5.97
CA VAL A 28 5.86 11.97 -6.07
C VAL A 28 5.12 13.29 -6.23
N GLN A 29 5.66 14.39 -5.69
CA GLN A 29 5.10 15.74 -5.80
C GLN A 29 5.71 16.56 -6.96
N LEU A 30 6.43 15.94 -7.89
CA LEU A 30 7.20 16.65 -8.91
C LEU A 30 6.33 17.58 -9.77
N THR A 31 5.09 17.16 -10.06
CA THR A 31 4.10 17.98 -10.79
C THR A 31 3.81 19.30 -10.08
N ASP A 32 3.87 19.30 -8.76
CA ASP A 32 3.59 20.47 -7.93
C ASP A 32 4.85 21.33 -7.67
N LEU A 33 6.04 20.74 -7.79
CA LEU A 33 7.32 21.40 -7.54
C LEU A 33 7.99 21.99 -8.81
N THR A 34 7.52 21.63 -10.00
CA THR A 34 8.14 22.05 -11.27
C THR A 34 7.57 23.35 -11.83
N THR A 35 8.37 24.40 -11.97
CA THR A 35 7.91 25.69 -12.52
C THR A 35 8.14 25.76 -14.03
N TYR A 36 7.12 26.14 -14.79
CA TYR A 36 7.21 26.40 -16.23
C TYR A 36 6.20 27.48 -16.65
N ARG A 37 6.43 28.13 -17.81
CA ARG A 37 5.53 29.16 -18.33
C ARG A 37 4.16 28.56 -18.66
N GLY A 38 3.08 29.17 -18.15
CA GLY A 38 1.71 28.73 -18.41
C GLY A 38 1.23 27.57 -17.54
N ARG A 39 1.99 27.24 -16.49
CA ARG A 39 1.60 26.21 -15.52
C ARG A 39 0.25 26.55 -14.84
N PRO A 40 -0.69 25.58 -14.72
CA PRO A 40 -1.91 25.74 -13.93
C PRO A 40 -1.62 26.04 -12.45
N PRO A 41 -2.50 26.76 -11.75
CA PRO A 41 -2.33 27.01 -10.32
C PRO A 41 -2.30 25.70 -9.52
N LEU A 42 -1.58 25.70 -8.40
CA LEU A 42 -1.56 24.58 -7.45
C LEU A 42 -2.97 24.30 -6.92
N SER A 43 -3.33 23.02 -6.86
CA SER A 43 -4.52 22.59 -6.11
C SER A 43 -4.17 22.57 -4.62
N LEU A 44 -4.61 23.56 -3.86
CA LEU A 44 -4.43 23.58 -2.41
C LEU A 44 -5.47 22.67 -1.75
N GLY A 45 -4.99 21.66 -1.03
CA GLY A 45 -5.83 20.84 -0.15
C GLY A 45 -6.05 21.48 1.22
N GLY A 46 -6.76 20.76 2.09
CA GLY A 46 -7.05 21.18 3.47
C GLY A 46 -7.56 20.00 4.31
N GLU A 47 -7.78 20.26 5.61
CA GLU A 47 -8.55 19.36 6.47
C GLU A 47 -9.97 19.25 5.91
N ASP A 48 -10.49 18.02 5.80
CA ASP A 48 -11.78 17.72 5.16
C ASP A 48 -11.93 18.22 3.71
N PHE A 49 -10.86 18.14 2.90
CA PHE A 49 -10.89 18.54 1.49
C PHE A 49 -11.62 17.52 0.60
N PRO A 50 -12.85 17.79 0.12
CA PRO A 50 -13.59 16.83 -0.71
C PRO A 50 -12.98 16.73 -2.12
N GLY A 51 -12.26 17.74 -2.58
CA GLY A 51 -11.60 17.78 -3.88
C GLY A 51 -11.53 19.18 -4.47
N PRO A 52 -10.74 19.37 -5.53
CA PRO A 52 -10.39 20.69 -6.07
C PRO A 52 -11.54 21.44 -6.78
N SER A 53 -12.63 20.77 -7.16
CA SER A 53 -13.78 21.44 -7.78
C SER A 53 -15.04 20.58 -7.68
N ALA A 54 -16.21 21.15 -8.02
CA ALA A 54 -17.45 20.38 -8.16
C ALA A 54 -17.30 19.25 -9.20
N ALA A 55 -16.61 19.50 -10.31
CA ALA A 55 -16.33 18.47 -11.30
C ALA A 55 -15.37 17.37 -10.80
N ASN A 56 -14.69 17.55 -9.66
CA ASN A 56 -13.62 16.66 -9.23
C ASN A 56 -13.55 16.58 -7.70
N ARG A 57 -14.49 15.87 -7.06
CA ARG A 57 -14.56 15.73 -5.59
C ARG A 57 -15.37 14.52 -5.11
N PHE A 58 -15.32 14.27 -3.80
CA PHE A 58 -16.23 13.38 -3.10
C PHE A 58 -17.60 14.05 -2.88
N TYR A 59 -18.65 13.27 -3.09
CA TYR A 59 -20.04 13.65 -2.85
C TYR A 59 -20.64 12.70 -1.81
N PRO A 60 -21.28 13.20 -0.74
CA PRO A 60 -22.00 12.34 0.18
C PRO A 60 -23.22 11.73 -0.50
N THR A 61 -23.54 10.51 -0.11
CA THR A 61 -24.75 9.76 -0.47
C THR A 61 -25.48 9.37 0.82
N THR A 62 -26.64 8.74 0.72
CA THR A 62 -27.41 8.34 1.91
C THR A 62 -26.71 7.29 2.77
N ASP A 63 -25.77 6.55 2.20
CA ASP A 63 -25.08 5.40 2.80
C ASP A 63 -23.55 5.45 2.66
N GLY A 64 -22.97 6.56 2.19
CA GLY A 64 -21.53 6.68 2.02
C GLY A 64 -21.08 7.92 1.25
N TYR A 65 -20.04 7.74 0.43
CA TYR A 65 -19.53 8.78 -0.45
C TYR A 65 -19.18 8.20 -1.81
N VAL A 66 -19.33 9.00 -2.87
CA VAL A 66 -18.87 8.70 -4.22
C VAL A 66 -17.84 9.72 -4.64
N ARG A 67 -16.68 9.26 -5.10
CA ARG A 67 -15.69 10.11 -5.76
C ARG A 67 -16.07 10.27 -7.22
N VAL A 68 -16.30 11.51 -7.65
CA VAL A 68 -16.74 11.82 -9.02
C VAL A 68 -15.67 12.63 -9.74
N GLN A 69 -15.36 12.26 -10.99
CA GLN A 69 -14.55 13.06 -11.89
C GLN A 69 -15.32 13.28 -13.19
N VAL A 70 -15.89 14.47 -13.37
CA VAL A 70 -16.68 14.87 -14.53
C VAL A 70 -15.75 15.32 -15.67
N PRO A 71 -15.77 14.65 -16.84
CA PRO A 71 -15.10 15.13 -18.03
C PRO A 71 -16.03 16.06 -18.83
N GLY A 72 -15.56 17.25 -19.21
CA GLY A 72 -16.29 18.15 -20.11
C GLY A 72 -17.55 18.77 -19.49
N ASP A 73 -18.61 18.89 -20.30
CA ASP A 73 -19.81 19.70 -20.01
C ASP A 73 -20.98 18.86 -19.40
N VAL A 74 -20.70 17.96 -18.46
CA VAL A 74 -21.79 17.27 -17.75
C VAL A 74 -22.42 18.20 -16.71
N ASP A 75 -23.73 18.13 -16.60
CA ASP A 75 -24.51 18.90 -15.62
C ASP A 75 -24.08 18.59 -14.17
N LEU A 76 -23.45 19.57 -13.54
CA LEU A 76 -22.97 19.50 -12.16
C LEU A 76 -24.11 19.56 -11.15
N ASP A 77 -25.26 20.15 -11.51
CA ASP A 77 -26.42 20.23 -10.63
C ASP A 77 -27.02 18.84 -10.40
N ALA A 78 -26.98 17.98 -11.42
CA ALA A 78 -27.40 16.59 -11.30
C ALA A 78 -26.53 15.80 -10.28
N VAL A 79 -25.21 15.99 -10.30
CA VAL A 79 -24.27 15.36 -9.35
C VAL A 79 -24.46 15.88 -7.93
N ALA A 80 -24.84 17.16 -7.77
CA ALA A 80 -25.14 17.73 -6.46
C ALA A 80 -26.32 17.05 -5.75
N THR A 81 -27.21 16.38 -6.49
CA THR A 81 -28.35 15.62 -5.92
C THR A 81 -27.97 14.29 -5.28
N PHE A 82 -26.70 13.86 -5.34
CA PHE A 82 -26.29 12.55 -4.81
C PHE A 82 -26.52 12.40 -3.29
N THR A 83 -26.61 13.49 -2.55
CA THR A 83 -26.88 13.49 -1.11
C THR A 83 -28.20 12.83 -0.73
N THR A 84 -29.15 12.77 -1.66
CA THR A 84 -30.47 12.13 -1.46
C THR A 84 -30.59 10.76 -2.15
N ARG A 85 -29.50 10.24 -2.72
CA ARG A 85 -29.44 8.95 -3.41
C ARG A 85 -28.57 7.97 -2.64
N SER A 86 -28.83 6.67 -2.81
CA SER A 86 -27.87 5.64 -2.40
C SER A 86 -26.61 5.69 -3.27
N THR A 87 -25.51 5.16 -2.74
CA THR A 87 -24.23 5.03 -3.46
C THR A 87 -24.41 4.27 -4.77
N VAL A 88 -25.21 3.19 -4.76
CA VAL A 88 -25.53 2.42 -5.96
C VAL A 88 -26.27 3.27 -7.00
N ALA A 89 -27.34 3.96 -6.61
CA ALA A 89 -28.11 4.80 -7.55
C ALA A 89 -27.29 5.97 -8.11
N ALA A 90 -26.37 6.53 -7.32
CA ALA A 90 -25.44 7.55 -7.77
C ALA A 90 -24.42 7.01 -8.80
N LEU A 91 -23.86 5.82 -8.55
CA LEU A 91 -22.94 5.15 -9.49
C LEU A 91 -23.63 4.72 -10.78
N GLU A 92 -24.85 4.20 -10.72
CA GLU A 92 -25.65 3.86 -11.91
C GLU A 92 -25.93 5.10 -12.77
N TRP A 93 -26.27 6.22 -12.13
CA TRP A 93 -26.43 7.49 -12.83
C TRP A 93 -25.11 7.94 -13.48
N CYS A 94 -23.98 7.84 -12.76
CA CYS A 94 -22.67 8.20 -13.30
C CYS A 94 -22.34 7.35 -14.53
N ALA A 95 -22.52 6.03 -14.45
CA ALA A 95 -22.28 5.11 -15.55
C ALA A 95 -23.17 5.42 -16.77
N ALA A 96 -24.45 5.71 -16.57
CA ALA A 96 -25.38 6.05 -17.64
C ALA A 96 -25.04 7.37 -18.36
N ASN A 97 -24.33 8.28 -17.68
CA ASN A 97 -23.94 9.58 -18.23
C ASN A 97 -22.45 9.66 -18.60
N GLY A 98 -21.72 8.53 -18.58
CA GLY A 98 -20.31 8.49 -18.92
C GLY A 98 -19.41 9.26 -17.95
N VAL A 99 -19.83 9.42 -16.69
CA VAL A 99 -19.07 10.08 -15.63
C VAL A 99 -18.26 9.03 -14.86
N PRO A 100 -16.91 9.08 -14.89
CA PRO A 100 -16.06 8.29 -14.00
C PRO A 100 -16.39 8.55 -12.52
N ALA A 101 -16.80 7.49 -11.83
CA ALA A 101 -17.10 7.54 -10.42
C ALA A 101 -16.76 6.21 -9.72
N VAL A 102 -16.35 6.29 -8.45
CA VAL A 102 -16.08 5.13 -7.60
C VAL A 102 -16.61 5.37 -6.19
N PRO A 103 -17.07 4.34 -5.46
CA PRO A 103 -17.43 4.49 -4.06
C PRO A 103 -16.17 4.74 -3.22
N ALA A 104 -16.29 5.59 -2.20
CA ALA A 104 -15.28 5.70 -1.16
C ALA A 104 -15.44 4.52 -0.20
N ARG A 105 -14.44 3.63 -0.16
CA ARG A 105 -14.48 2.40 0.63
C ARG A 105 -13.75 2.59 1.96
N THR A 106 -14.31 2.03 3.01
CA THR A 106 -13.68 1.90 4.32
C THR A 106 -12.60 0.82 4.31
N PRO A 107 -11.63 0.86 5.24
CA PRO A 107 -10.64 -0.20 5.37
C PRO A 107 -11.26 -1.59 5.56
N ASN A 108 -12.37 -1.70 6.30
CA ASN A 108 -13.04 -2.97 6.52
C ASN A 108 -13.67 -3.53 5.24
N GLU A 109 -14.30 -2.69 4.43
CA GLU A 109 -14.86 -3.12 3.14
C GLU A 109 -13.76 -3.59 2.19
N VAL A 110 -12.61 -2.92 2.18
CA VAL A 110 -11.44 -3.35 1.37
C VAL A 110 -10.88 -4.67 1.90
N CYS A 111 -10.73 -4.83 3.21
CA CYS A 111 -10.21 -6.05 3.81
C CYS A 111 -11.14 -7.26 3.67
N ALA A 112 -12.44 -7.04 3.49
CA ALA A 112 -13.46 -8.07 3.32
C ALA A 112 -13.82 -8.36 1.84
N ASP A 113 -13.25 -7.61 0.89
CA ASP A 113 -13.61 -7.72 -0.53
C ASP A 113 -13.13 -9.05 -1.14
N GLU A 114 -14.08 -9.90 -1.53
CA GLU A 114 -13.82 -11.21 -2.15
C GLU A 114 -13.00 -11.10 -3.44
N TYR A 115 -13.27 -10.10 -4.29
CA TYR A 115 -12.50 -9.88 -5.51
C TYR A 115 -11.02 -9.63 -5.19
N LEU A 116 -10.70 -8.84 -4.17
CA LEU A 116 -9.31 -8.60 -3.77
C LEU A 116 -8.62 -9.86 -3.24
N HIS A 117 -9.35 -10.76 -2.57
CA HIS A 117 -8.82 -12.05 -2.12
C HIS A 117 -8.62 -13.03 -3.28
N ASP A 118 -9.62 -13.17 -4.15
CA ASP A 118 -9.57 -14.05 -5.33
C ASP A 118 -8.45 -13.64 -6.30
N HIS A 119 -8.19 -12.33 -6.39
CA HIS A 119 -7.11 -11.77 -7.21
C HIS A 119 -5.79 -11.63 -6.44
N GLY A 120 -5.67 -12.20 -5.24
CA GLY A 120 -4.45 -12.25 -4.42
C GLY A 120 -3.82 -10.88 -4.15
N LEU A 121 -4.65 -9.84 -4.08
CA LEU A 121 -4.28 -8.49 -3.68
C LEU A 121 -4.39 -8.32 -2.16
N MET A 122 -5.34 -9.03 -1.55
CA MET A 122 -5.49 -9.18 -0.11
C MET A 122 -5.41 -10.66 0.27
N ARG A 123 -5.04 -10.91 1.52
CA ARG A 123 -4.95 -12.29 2.02
C ARG A 123 -5.28 -12.38 3.50
N HIS A 124 -6.05 -13.42 3.85
CA HIS A 124 -6.26 -13.83 5.23
C HIS A 124 -5.08 -14.62 5.80
N ARG A 125 -4.76 -14.30 7.05
CA ARG A 125 -3.71 -14.92 7.84
C ARG A 125 -4.23 -15.19 9.25
N VAL A 126 -3.54 -16.08 9.94
CA VAL A 126 -3.79 -16.39 11.35
C VAL A 126 -2.47 -16.27 12.07
N THR A 127 -2.46 -15.55 13.20
CA THR A 127 -1.28 -15.46 14.07
C THR A 127 -0.98 -16.81 14.70
N ARG A 128 0.18 -16.97 15.36
CA ARG A 128 0.50 -18.23 16.05
C ARG A 128 -0.41 -18.47 17.25
N SER A 129 -0.93 -17.40 17.85
CA SER A 129 -1.96 -17.41 18.89
C SER A 129 -3.39 -17.65 18.38
N GLY A 130 -3.61 -17.76 17.07
CA GLY A 130 -4.92 -18.08 16.50
C GLY A 130 -5.80 -16.87 16.14
N VAL A 131 -5.25 -15.65 16.15
CA VAL A 131 -5.99 -14.43 15.78
C VAL A 131 -5.99 -14.27 14.27
N ALA A 132 -7.18 -14.15 13.66
CA ALA A 132 -7.29 -13.89 12.22
C ALA A 132 -7.01 -12.42 11.89
N TYR A 133 -6.32 -12.17 10.78
CA TYR A 133 -6.09 -10.83 10.25
C TYR A 133 -5.99 -10.83 8.72
N THR A 134 -6.16 -9.67 8.12
CA THR A 134 -6.00 -9.46 6.67
C THR A 134 -4.82 -8.53 6.42
N GLN A 135 -4.04 -8.83 5.39
CA GLN A 135 -2.96 -7.95 4.93
C GLN A 135 -2.92 -7.89 3.40
N PRO A 136 -2.30 -6.84 2.81
CA PRO A 136 -1.96 -6.82 1.41
C PRO A 136 -1.07 -8.02 1.03
N ASP A 137 -1.24 -8.51 -0.17
CA ASP A 137 -0.43 -9.59 -0.73
C ASP A 137 0.32 -9.11 -1.98
N GLN A 138 0.13 -9.74 -3.13
CA GLN A 138 0.97 -9.51 -4.29
C GLN A 138 0.38 -8.44 -5.21
N LEU A 139 0.90 -7.23 -5.10
CA LEU A 139 0.46 -6.08 -5.90
C LEU A 139 0.93 -6.11 -7.37
N ALA A 140 1.75 -7.09 -7.74
CA ALA A 140 2.19 -7.32 -9.12
C ALA A 140 2.29 -8.81 -9.42
N ARG A 141 1.85 -9.21 -10.61
CA ARG A 141 1.87 -10.60 -11.10
C ARG A 141 2.68 -10.68 -12.39
N PHE A 142 3.55 -11.69 -12.48
CA PHE A 142 4.36 -11.96 -13.65
C PHE A 142 4.04 -13.37 -14.16
N SER A 143 3.59 -13.49 -15.41
CA SER A 143 3.14 -14.78 -15.97
C SER A 143 4.22 -15.87 -15.99
N ARG A 144 5.49 -15.48 -16.13
CA ARG A 144 6.64 -16.41 -16.19
C ARG A 144 7.26 -16.72 -14.83
N THR A 145 7.09 -15.83 -13.86
CA THR A 145 7.69 -15.93 -12.52
C THR A 145 6.62 -15.59 -11.51
N PRO A 146 5.62 -16.48 -11.34
CA PRO A 146 4.58 -16.25 -10.35
C PRO A 146 5.25 -16.08 -8.98
N PRO A 147 4.89 -15.03 -8.25
CA PRO A 147 5.51 -14.73 -6.97
C PRO A 147 5.24 -15.84 -5.93
N LEU A 148 6.28 -16.16 -5.15
CA LEU A 148 6.22 -17.20 -4.12
C LEU A 148 5.33 -16.78 -2.95
N PRO A 149 4.77 -17.74 -2.19
CA PRO A 149 4.08 -17.44 -0.94
C PRO A 149 4.98 -16.62 -0.01
N ASN A 150 4.45 -15.51 0.51
CA ASN A 150 5.19 -14.67 1.44
C ASN A 150 5.31 -15.40 2.79
N PRO A 151 6.52 -15.66 3.31
CA PRO A 151 6.69 -16.28 4.62
C PRO A 151 6.17 -15.39 5.75
N ASP A 152 5.93 -15.99 6.90
CA ASP A 152 5.61 -15.23 8.12
C ASP A 152 6.78 -14.33 8.51
N ALA A 153 6.45 -13.18 9.11
CA ALA A 153 7.46 -12.26 9.62
C ALA A 153 8.35 -12.99 10.65
N PRO A 154 9.69 -12.94 10.50
CA PRO A 154 10.57 -13.62 11.42
C PRO A 154 10.56 -12.93 12.79
N GLY A 155 10.75 -13.72 13.84
CA GLY A 155 11.06 -13.19 15.17
C GLY A 155 12.45 -12.61 15.26
N LEU A 156 12.65 -11.73 16.24
CA LEU A 156 13.95 -11.15 16.54
C LEU A 156 14.94 -12.28 16.85
N GLY A 157 15.97 -12.42 16.01
CA GLY A 157 17.00 -13.44 16.17
C GLY A 157 16.58 -14.87 15.82
N GLN A 158 15.40 -15.08 15.22
CA GLN A 158 14.88 -16.43 14.87
C GLN A 158 15.84 -17.25 14.00
N HIS A 159 16.59 -16.58 13.12
CA HIS A 159 17.47 -17.24 12.15
C HIS A 159 18.95 -17.02 12.45
N THR A 160 19.30 -16.46 13.62
CA THR A 160 20.69 -16.12 13.98
C THR A 160 21.61 -17.34 13.92
N GLU A 161 21.25 -18.43 14.61
CA GLU A 161 22.08 -19.64 14.65
C GLU A 161 22.25 -20.27 13.26
N ALA A 162 21.15 -20.37 12.50
CA ALA A 162 21.15 -20.95 11.16
C ALA A 162 22.06 -20.16 10.20
N LEU A 163 21.98 -18.82 10.22
CA LEU A 163 22.78 -17.97 9.34
C LEU A 163 24.26 -17.94 9.74
N LEU A 164 24.57 -17.89 11.04
CA LEU A 164 25.96 -17.94 11.52
C LEU A 164 26.62 -19.30 11.24
N GLY A 165 25.88 -20.39 11.38
CA GLY A 165 26.34 -21.72 11.01
C GLY A 165 26.64 -21.84 9.51
N GLN A 166 25.79 -21.26 8.65
CA GLN A 166 26.02 -21.24 7.18
C GLN A 166 27.32 -20.55 6.77
N ILE A 167 27.79 -19.58 7.55
CA ILE A 167 29.06 -18.88 7.29
C ILE A 167 30.23 -19.43 8.12
N GLY A 168 30.05 -20.54 8.82
CA GLY A 168 31.14 -21.32 9.43
C GLY A 168 31.37 -21.13 10.93
N TYR A 169 30.48 -20.43 11.66
CA TYR A 169 30.61 -20.34 13.12
C TYR A 169 30.17 -21.64 13.80
N SER A 170 30.94 -22.07 14.80
CA SER A 170 30.58 -23.22 15.63
C SER A 170 29.47 -22.86 16.64
N PRO A 171 28.72 -23.85 17.14
CA PRO A 171 27.71 -23.62 18.19
C PRO A 171 28.26 -22.94 19.44
N GLU A 172 29.51 -23.22 19.81
CA GLU A 172 30.20 -22.61 20.95
C GLU A 172 30.47 -21.13 20.73
N GLN A 173 30.93 -20.78 19.53
CA GLN A 173 31.19 -19.39 19.15
C GLN A 173 29.90 -18.58 19.13
N ILE A 174 28.81 -19.16 18.59
CA ILE A 174 27.50 -18.51 18.55
C ILE A 174 26.96 -18.27 19.97
N ARG A 175 27.09 -19.26 20.86
CA ARG A 175 26.71 -19.12 22.28
C ARG A 175 27.51 -18.03 22.98
N ALA A 176 28.82 -17.93 22.72
CA ALA A 176 29.66 -16.87 23.28
C ALA A 176 29.22 -15.48 22.78
N LEU A 177 28.95 -15.32 21.49
CA LEU A 177 28.43 -14.05 20.95
C LEU A 177 27.08 -13.65 21.56
N ALA A 178 26.23 -14.65 21.84
CA ALA A 178 24.94 -14.40 22.48
C ALA A 178 25.11 -14.02 23.96
N SER A 179 25.99 -14.69 24.70
CA SER A 179 26.28 -14.34 26.11
C SER A 179 26.88 -12.94 26.25
N ASP A 180 27.67 -12.52 25.27
CA ASP A 180 28.29 -11.20 25.23
C ASP A 180 27.34 -10.09 24.73
N GLY A 181 26.10 -10.44 24.37
CA GLY A 181 25.08 -9.50 23.88
C GLY A 181 25.33 -8.98 22.46
N VAL A 182 26.24 -9.59 21.70
CA VAL A 182 26.57 -9.22 20.31
C VAL A 182 25.47 -9.66 19.35
N VAL A 183 24.84 -10.80 19.63
CA VAL A 183 23.72 -11.34 18.85
C VAL A 183 22.56 -11.72 19.74
N VAL A 184 21.36 -11.76 19.15
CA VAL A 184 20.16 -12.28 19.79
C VAL A 184 19.82 -13.62 19.15
N ILE A 185 19.63 -14.66 19.97
CA ILE A 185 19.04 -15.94 19.56
C ILE A 185 17.60 -15.93 20.02
N GLY A 186 16.67 -16.03 19.09
CA GLY A 186 15.24 -15.92 19.40
C GLY A 186 14.40 -16.98 18.73
N GLY A 187 13.10 -16.94 19.04
CA GLY A 187 12.10 -17.80 18.45
C GLY A 187 11.26 -17.08 17.41
N PRO A 188 10.28 -17.78 16.82
CA PRO A 188 9.34 -17.18 15.88
C PRO A 188 8.48 -16.08 16.50
N LEU A 189 8.13 -15.07 15.69
CA LEU A 189 7.25 -13.98 16.09
C LEU A 189 5.80 -14.46 16.14
N ASP A 190 5.11 -14.19 17.24
CA ASP A 190 3.65 -14.17 17.27
C ASP A 190 3.17 -12.71 17.18
N LEU A 191 2.51 -12.35 16.08
CA LEU A 191 1.95 -11.02 15.91
C LEU A 191 0.83 -10.81 16.91
N GLN A 192 0.95 -9.77 17.74
CA GLN A 192 -0.08 -9.38 18.69
C GLN A 192 -0.74 -8.09 18.22
N PHE A 193 -2.05 -8.15 18.03
CA PHE A 193 -2.87 -6.97 17.77
C PHE A 193 -3.37 -6.42 19.11
N SER A 194 -2.92 -5.22 19.46
CA SER A 194 -3.55 -4.47 20.55
C SER A 194 -5.00 -4.16 20.18
N PRO A 195 -5.96 -4.17 21.12
CA PRO A 195 -7.28 -3.61 20.84
C PRO A 195 -7.10 -2.20 20.27
N LEU A 196 -7.83 -1.90 19.20
CA LEU A 196 -7.90 -0.56 18.64
C LEU A 196 -8.24 0.41 19.78
N TYR A 197 -7.50 1.51 19.89
CA TYR A 197 -7.86 2.59 20.81
C TYR A 197 -9.34 2.92 20.57
N ARG A 198 -10.16 2.76 21.62
CA ARG A 198 -11.56 3.18 21.62
C ARG A 198 -11.67 4.68 21.77
#